data_AF-A0A7I7MBS4-F1
#
_entry.id   AF-A0A7I7MBS4-F1
#
_cell.length_a   1.000
_cell.length_b   1.000
_cell.length_c   1.000
_cell.angle_alpha   90.00
_cell.angle_beta   90.00
_cell.angle_gamma   90.00
#
_symmetry.space_group_name_H-M   'P 1'
#
loop_
_entity.id
_entity.type
_entity.pdbx_description
1 polymer ?
#
loop_
_entity_poly.entity_id
_entity_poly.type
_entity_poly.pdbx_seq_one_letter_code
_entity_poly.pdbx_strand_id
1 'polypeptide(L)'
;MASAARAELLAKSIAVAAGTSALSALALTGGLAHADGPRGEQQYIQATSHLPMYVMPDRVLSDEKILAGGYRACEVMDQFPKEPFTAAVVYFHGGNTVDNRITDDGWRFMTYASMYLCERHARMYVGD
;
A
#
# COMPACT_ATOMS: atom_id res chain seq x y z
N MET A 1 14.47 -39.90 27.22
CA MET A 1 13.81 -39.48 25.97
C MET A 1 12.36 -39.15 26.30
N ALA A 2 11.96 -37.88 26.07
CA ALA A 2 10.61 -37.29 25.94
C ALA A 2 9.51 -37.61 26.99
N SER A 3 8.65 -36.70 27.43
CA SER A 3 8.51 -35.24 27.36
C SER A 3 7.36 -34.89 28.32
N ALA A 4 7.52 -33.84 29.11
CA ALA A 4 6.61 -33.49 30.19
C ALA A 4 5.44 -32.60 29.73
N ALA A 5 4.26 -32.93 30.27
CA ALA A 5 3.30 -32.04 30.93
C ALA A 5 2.66 -30.85 30.18
N ARG A 6 1.33 -30.74 30.32
CA ARG A 6 0.52 -29.55 30.69
C ARG A 6 -0.94 -29.87 30.37
N ALA A 7 -1.78 -30.35 31.30
CA ALA A 7 -2.32 -29.70 32.50
C ALA A 7 -3.10 -28.41 32.18
N GLU A 8 -4.33 -28.61 31.72
CA GLU A 8 -5.42 -27.64 31.72
C GLU A 8 -5.93 -27.46 33.14
N LEU A 9 -6.18 -26.23 33.58
CA LEU A 9 -7.39 -25.86 34.34
C LEU A 9 -7.38 -24.37 34.73
N LEU A 10 -8.60 -23.80 34.63
CA LEU A 10 -9.16 -22.73 35.45
C LEU A 10 -8.82 -21.27 35.11
N ALA A 11 -9.64 -20.73 34.22
CA ALA A 11 -10.64 -19.70 34.56
C ALA A 11 -10.32 -18.76 35.75
N LYS A 12 -10.16 -17.45 35.46
CA LYS A 12 -10.81 -16.39 36.25
C LYS A 12 -10.71 -15.00 35.60
N SER A 13 -11.83 -14.28 35.73
CA SER A 13 -11.94 -12.83 35.93
C SER A 13 -12.15 -11.92 34.71
N ILE A 14 -13.37 -11.38 34.69
CA ILE A 14 -13.84 -10.18 34.00
C ILE A 14 -13.11 -8.95 34.58
N ALA A 15 -12.66 -8.05 33.71
CA ALA A 15 -12.45 -6.65 34.05
C ALA A 15 -13.02 -5.77 32.94
N VAL A 16 -14.13 -5.10 33.23
CA VAL A 16 -14.60 -3.94 32.46
C VAL A 16 -13.71 -2.77 32.86
N ALA A 17 -12.94 -2.27 31.91
CA ALA A 17 -12.31 -0.96 31.97
C ALA A 17 -12.75 -0.18 30.73
N ALA A 18 -13.57 0.84 30.93
CA ALA A 18 -13.73 1.92 29.98
C ALA A 18 -12.39 2.64 29.89
N GLY A 19 -11.79 2.65 28.71
CA GLY A 19 -10.48 3.28 28.48
C GLY A 19 -9.64 2.46 27.52
N THR A 20 -9.32 3.06 26.38
CA THR A 20 -8.30 2.62 25.41
C THR A 20 -8.45 1.19 24.92
N SER A 21 -9.10 1.00 23.77
CA SER A 21 -8.90 -0.19 22.94
C SER A 21 -7.51 -0.12 22.30
N ALA A 22 -6.48 -0.33 23.13
CA ALA A 22 -5.20 -0.85 22.69
C ALA A 22 -5.22 -2.37 22.96
N LEU A 23 -4.57 -3.10 22.05
CA LEU A 23 -4.33 -4.55 22.04
C LEU A 23 -5.53 -5.40 21.57
N SER A 24 -5.41 -6.32 20.62
CA SER A 24 -4.27 -7.14 20.22
C SER A 24 -4.45 -7.67 18.80
N ALA A 25 -3.38 -7.74 18.02
CA ALA A 25 -3.05 -8.95 17.25
C ALA A 25 -1.63 -8.84 16.68
N LEU A 26 -0.87 -9.90 16.89
CA LEU A 26 0.45 -10.16 16.34
C LEU A 26 0.39 -10.06 14.80
N ALA A 27 0.94 -8.99 14.21
CA ALA A 27 1.12 -8.87 12.77
C ALA A 27 2.61 -8.98 12.40
N LEU A 28 3.19 -10.17 12.53
CA LEU A 28 4.29 -10.55 11.65
C LEU A 28 3.65 -11.01 10.34
N THR A 29 3.42 -10.08 9.41
CA THR A 29 3.32 -10.29 7.94
C THR A 29 2.80 -9.01 7.28
N GLY A 30 3.63 -8.40 6.42
CA GLY A 30 3.23 -7.42 5.42
C GLY A 30 2.71 -6.10 5.99
N GLY A 31 3.52 -5.04 5.89
CA GLY A 31 3.01 -3.69 6.08
C GLY A 31 1.87 -3.46 5.10
N LEU A 32 0.63 -3.53 5.59
CA LEU A 32 -0.52 -3.02 4.87
C LEU A 32 -0.19 -1.57 4.60
N ALA A 33 -0.15 -1.19 3.33
CA ALA A 33 0.00 0.18 2.87
C ALA A 33 -1.10 1.04 3.49
N HIS A 34 -0.88 1.50 4.72
CA HIS A 34 -1.65 2.57 5.31
C HIS A 34 -1.25 3.82 4.55
N ALA A 35 -2.22 4.44 3.88
CA ALA A 35 -2.09 5.85 3.62
C ALA A 35 -1.79 6.54 4.95
N ASP A 36 -0.90 7.52 4.92
CA ASP A 36 -0.53 8.31 6.11
C ASP A 36 -1.73 9.12 6.68
N GLY A 37 -2.94 8.94 6.12
CA GLY A 37 -4.25 9.29 6.66
C GLY A 37 -5.24 9.73 5.57
N PRO A 38 -6.49 10.09 5.92
CA PRO A 38 -7.50 10.58 4.96
C PRO A 38 -7.06 11.83 4.16
N ARG A 39 -6.07 12.58 4.67
CA ARG A 39 -5.48 13.72 3.97
C ARG A 39 -4.64 13.29 2.77
N GLY A 40 -3.91 12.18 2.88
CA GLY A 40 -3.09 11.64 1.78
C GLY A 40 -3.95 11.14 0.63
N GLU A 41 -5.08 10.48 0.93
CA GLU A 41 -6.04 10.00 -0.08
C GLU A 41 -6.55 11.12 -0.99
N GLN A 42 -6.98 12.24 -0.41
CA GLN A 42 -7.48 13.40 -1.17
C GLN A 42 -6.38 14.03 -2.02
N GLN A 43 -5.15 14.15 -1.49
CA GLN A 43 -4.02 14.67 -2.24
C GLN A 43 -3.64 13.75 -3.41
N TYR A 44 -3.70 12.44 -3.19
CA TYR A 44 -3.47 11.44 -4.21
C TYR A 44 -4.50 11.51 -5.34
N ILE A 45 -5.80 11.60 -5.01
CA ILE A 45 -6.87 11.73 -6.00
C ILE A 45 -6.63 12.99 -6.85
N GLN A 46 -6.40 14.14 -6.21
CA GLN A 46 -6.17 15.40 -6.90
C GLN A 46 -4.95 15.32 -7.83
N ALA A 47 -3.83 14.80 -7.34
CA ALA A 47 -2.60 14.65 -8.12
C ALA A 47 -2.70 13.59 -9.23
N THR A 48 -3.59 12.61 -9.10
CA THR A 48 -3.73 11.56 -10.11
C THR A 48 -4.75 11.96 -11.18
N SER A 49 -5.77 12.75 -10.83
CA SER A 49 -6.91 13.10 -11.69
C SER A 49 -6.55 13.78 -13.02
N HIS A 50 -5.39 14.44 -13.12
CA HIS A 50 -4.90 15.07 -14.36
C HIS A 50 -4.07 14.13 -15.25
N LEU A 51 -3.76 12.92 -14.79
CA LEU A 51 -3.01 11.97 -15.60
C LEU A 51 -3.89 11.37 -16.70
N PRO A 52 -3.31 10.97 -17.85
CA PRO A 52 -4.08 10.38 -18.94
C PRO A 52 -4.77 9.06 -18.55
N MET A 53 -5.92 8.81 -19.16
CA MET A 53 -6.71 7.58 -18.94
C MET A 53 -5.93 6.27 -19.11
N TYR A 54 -4.88 6.25 -19.95
CA TYR A 54 -4.13 5.03 -20.23
C TYR A 54 -3.24 4.57 -19.06
N VAL A 55 -2.99 5.43 -18.07
CA VAL A 55 -2.24 5.07 -16.84
C VAL A 55 -3.14 4.70 -15.68
N MET A 56 -4.45 4.87 -15.85
CA MET A 56 -5.41 4.68 -14.78
C MET A 56 -5.75 3.20 -14.58
N PRO A 57 -6.11 2.79 -13.34
CA PRO A 57 -6.44 1.41 -13.03
C PRO A 57 -7.74 0.92 -13.70
N ASP A 58 -8.61 1.84 -14.12
CA ASP A 58 -9.89 1.54 -14.76
C ASP A 58 -10.23 2.60 -15.83
N ARG A 59 -11.10 2.25 -16.78
CA ARG A 59 -11.64 3.17 -17.79
C ARG A 59 -12.77 4.03 -17.22
N VAL A 60 -13.42 3.60 -16.14
CA VAL A 60 -14.42 4.40 -15.41
C VAL A 60 -13.76 4.94 -14.13
N LEU A 61 -13.36 6.21 -14.18
CA LEU A 61 -12.70 6.85 -13.05
C LEU A 61 -13.72 7.33 -12.02
N SER A 62 -13.68 6.71 -10.86
CA SER A 62 -14.22 7.27 -9.63
C SER A 62 -13.08 7.40 -8.62
N ASP A 63 -13.21 8.30 -7.66
CA ASP A 63 -12.22 8.50 -6.60
C ASP A 63 -11.89 7.18 -5.88
N GLU A 64 -12.89 6.34 -5.65
CA GLU A 64 -12.73 4.99 -5.06
C GLU A 64 -11.82 4.10 -5.92
N LYS A 65 -12.01 4.10 -7.24
CA LYS A 65 -11.20 3.30 -8.17
C LYS A 65 -9.78 3.82 -8.28
N ILE A 66 -9.62 5.14 -8.28
CA ILE A 66 -8.30 5.79 -8.25
C ILE A 66 -7.57 5.37 -6.97
N LEU A 67 -8.19 5.52 -5.80
CA LEU A 67 -7.61 5.13 -4.53
C LEU A 67 -7.26 3.64 -4.46
N ALA A 68 -8.15 2.76 -4.90
CA ALA A 68 -7.88 1.32 -4.96
C ALA A 68 -6.66 1.02 -5.85
N GLY A 69 -6.51 1.73 -6.98
CA GLY A 69 -5.33 1.63 -7.82
C GLY A 69 -4.04 2.10 -7.13
N GLY A 70 -4.11 3.20 -6.36
CA GLY A 70 -2.99 3.73 -5.58
C GLY A 70 -2.55 2.79 -4.46
N TYR A 71 -3.51 2.23 -3.71
CA TYR A 71 -3.22 1.24 -2.67
C TYR A 71 -2.59 -0.03 -3.24
N ARG A 72 -3.10 -0.52 -4.38
CA ARG A 72 -2.46 -1.63 -5.11
C ARG A 72 -1.02 -1.28 -5.52
N ALA A 73 -0.76 -0.04 -5.95
CA ALA A 73 0.61 0.38 -6.28
C ALA A 73 1.52 0.29 -5.05
N CYS A 74 1.05 0.74 -3.89
CA CYS A 74 1.80 0.61 -2.64
C CYS A 74 2.05 -0.85 -2.23
N GLU A 75 1.08 -1.75 -2.39
CA GLU A 75 1.27 -3.20 -2.14
C GLU A 75 2.36 -3.80 -3.04
N VAL A 76 2.41 -3.40 -4.31
CA VAL A 76 3.46 -3.83 -5.24
C VAL A 76 4.82 -3.25 -4.84
N MET A 77 4.87 -1.98 -4.40
CA MET A 77 6.10 -1.37 -3.88
C MET A 77 6.60 -2.08 -2.61
N ASP A 78 5.70 -2.55 -1.75
CA ASP A 78 6.08 -3.33 -0.55
C ASP A 78 6.68 -4.69 -0.90
N GLN A 79 6.27 -5.31 -2.01
CA GLN A 79 6.86 -6.54 -2.52
C GLN A 79 8.25 -6.31 -3.13
N PHE A 80 8.49 -5.12 -3.71
CA PHE A 80 9.71 -4.77 -4.43
C PHE A 80 10.32 -3.44 -3.91
N PRO A 81 10.66 -3.32 -2.61
CA PRO A 81 10.94 -2.04 -1.95
C PRO A 81 12.24 -1.35 -2.41
N LYS A 82 13.12 -2.09 -3.10
CA LYS A 82 14.40 -1.59 -3.61
C LYS A 82 14.49 -1.62 -5.14
N GLU A 83 13.41 -1.98 -5.81
CA GLU A 83 13.38 -2.26 -7.24
C GLU A 83 12.20 -1.52 -7.90
N PRO A 84 12.23 -0.18 -7.98
CA PRO A 84 11.08 0.60 -8.42
C PRO A 84 10.69 0.31 -9.88
N PHE A 85 11.66 -0.02 -10.74
CA PHE A 85 11.38 -0.47 -12.11
C PHE A 85 10.66 -1.82 -12.15
N THR A 86 11.09 -2.79 -11.33
CA THR A 86 10.41 -4.09 -11.21
C THR A 86 8.98 -3.89 -10.69
N ALA A 87 8.80 -3.09 -9.66
CA ALA A 87 7.48 -2.74 -9.12
C ALA A 87 6.56 -2.14 -10.20
N ALA A 88 7.07 -1.21 -11.01
CA ALA A 88 6.29 -0.59 -12.07
C ALA A 88 5.89 -1.57 -13.19
N VAL A 89 6.81 -2.42 -13.63
CA VAL A 89 6.51 -3.47 -14.61
C VAL A 89 5.46 -4.45 -14.09
N VAL A 90 5.54 -4.83 -12.81
CA VAL A 90 4.55 -5.70 -12.16
C VAL A 90 3.20 -5.01 -12.04
N TYR A 91 3.16 -3.75 -11.61
CA TYR A 91 1.91 -3.01 -11.44
C TYR A 91 1.16 -2.87 -12.77
N PHE A 92 1.85 -2.43 -13.82
CA PHE A 92 1.25 -2.21 -15.14
C PHE A 92 1.17 -3.49 -16.00
N HIS A 93 1.65 -4.65 -15.51
CA HIS A 93 1.66 -5.93 -16.23
C HIS A 93 2.21 -5.84 -17.67
N GLY A 94 3.34 -5.14 -17.85
CA GLY A 94 3.94 -4.90 -19.17
C GLY A 94 3.16 -3.92 -20.08
N GLY A 95 1.99 -3.45 -19.65
CA GLY A 95 1.29 -2.31 -20.22
C GLY A 95 1.91 -0.98 -19.79
N ASN A 96 1.33 0.11 -20.26
CA ASN A 96 1.79 1.47 -19.97
C ASN A 96 3.29 1.70 -20.27
N THR A 97 3.75 1.13 -21.39
CA THR A 97 5.13 1.23 -21.86
C THR A 97 5.22 1.89 -23.23
N VAL A 98 6.30 2.64 -23.45
CA VAL A 98 6.78 3.10 -24.76
C VAL A 98 8.23 2.61 -24.87
N ASP A 99 8.58 1.95 -25.97
CA ASP A 99 9.91 1.35 -26.17
C ASP A 99 10.36 0.44 -25.01
N ASN A 100 9.44 -0.39 -24.49
CA ASN A 100 9.63 -1.28 -23.34
C ASN A 100 9.99 -0.57 -22.01
N ARG A 101 9.76 0.75 -21.92
CA ARG A 101 9.94 1.53 -20.70
C ARG A 101 8.61 2.07 -20.22
N ILE A 102 8.41 2.10 -18.91
CA ILE A 102 7.22 2.72 -18.31
C ILE A 102 7.15 4.17 -18.76
N THR A 103 5.97 4.61 -19.17
CA THR A 103 5.75 6.01 -19.58
C THR A 103 6.00 6.96 -18.40
N ASP A 104 6.36 8.20 -18.71
CA ASP A 104 6.52 9.24 -17.68
C ASP A 104 5.25 9.41 -16.84
N ASP A 105 4.07 9.29 -17.44
CA ASP A 105 2.80 9.38 -16.73
C ASP A 105 2.55 8.17 -15.83
N GLY A 106 2.95 6.97 -16.27
CA GLY A 106 2.93 5.76 -15.46
C GLY A 106 3.86 5.84 -14.26
N TRP A 107 5.05 6.39 -14.49
CA TRP A 107 5.98 6.69 -13.42
C TRP A 107 5.38 7.70 -12.43
N ARG A 108 4.79 8.80 -12.94
CA ARG A 108 4.14 9.83 -12.13
C ARG A 108 3.01 9.27 -11.26
N PHE A 109 2.20 8.36 -11.80
CA PHE A 109 1.14 7.68 -11.05
C PHE A 109 1.70 6.98 -9.81
N MET A 110 2.77 6.21 -9.99
CA MET A 110 3.43 5.50 -8.89
C MET A 110 4.15 6.45 -7.94
N THR A 111 4.78 7.52 -8.45
CA THR A 111 5.35 8.57 -7.60
C THR A 111 4.30 9.18 -6.69
N TYR A 112 3.12 9.56 -7.19
CA TYR A 112 2.05 10.11 -6.34
C TYR A 112 1.57 9.11 -5.28
N ALA A 113 1.45 7.82 -5.61
CA ALA A 113 1.12 6.80 -4.62
C ALA A 113 2.18 6.75 -3.51
N SER A 114 3.46 6.73 -3.88
CA SER A 114 4.57 6.75 -2.91
C SER A 114 4.65 8.04 -2.09
N MET A 115 4.18 9.18 -2.60
CA MET A 115 4.22 10.45 -1.89
C MET A 115 3.06 10.65 -0.92
N TYR A 116 1.88 10.10 -1.24
CA TYR A 116 0.65 10.43 -0.50
C TYR A 116 0.01 9.23 0.22
N LEU A 117 0.28 8.00 -0.25
CA LEU A 117 -0.32 6.78 0.28
C LEU A 117 0.70 5.81 0.90
N CYS A 118 1.98 5.94 0.56
CA CYS A 118 3.03 5.08 1.08
C CYS A 118 4.40 5.77 1.15
N GLU A 119 4.50 6.83 1.96
CA GLU A 119 5.69 7.70 2.09
C GLU A 119 7.00 6.95 2.37
N ARG A 120 6.92 5.75 2.96
CA ARG A 120 8.06 4.83 3.14
C ARG A 120 8.83 4.53 1.83
N HIS A 121 8.19 4.67 0.67
CA HIS A 121 8.80 4.46 -0.64
C HIS A 121 9.19 5.75 -1.37
N ALA A 122 8.81 6.93 -0.85
CA ALA A 122 8.94 8.21 -1.57
C ALA A 122 10.36 8.50 -2.08
N ARG A 123 11.39 8.21 -1.26
CA ARG A 123 12.80 8.43 -1.64
C ARG A 123 13.21 7.71 -2.93
N MET A 124 12.66 6.52 -3.18
CA MET A 124 13.00 5.74 -4.38
C MET A 124 12.33 6.26 -5.65
N TYR A 125 11.25 7.04 -5.53
CA TYR A 125 10.39 7.46 -6.65
C TYR A 125 10.45 8.94 -6.97
N VAL A 126 10.80 9.79 -5.99
CA VAL A 126 10.90 11.25 -6.15
C VAL A 126 12.32 11.69 -6.58
N GLY A 127 13.34 10.89 -6.27
CA GLY A 127 14.75 11.31 -6.38
C GLY A 127 15.15 12.22 -5.21
N ASP A 128 16.45 12.27 -4.92
CA ASP A 128 17.03 13.19 -3.93
C ASP A 128 17.12 14.63 -4.45
#